data_AF-A0A928WPU0-F1
#
_entry.id   AF-A0A928WPU0-F1
#
_cell.length_a   1.000
_cell.length_b   1.000
_cell.length_c   1.000
_cell.angle_alpha   90.00
_cell.angle_beta   90.00
_cell.angle_gamma   90.00
#
_symmetry.space_group_name_H-M   'P 1'
#
loop_
_entity.id
_entity.type
_entity.pdbx_description
1 polymer ?
#
loop_
_entity_poly.entity_id
_entity_poly.type
_entity_poly.pdbx_seq_one_letter_code
_entity_poly.pdbx_strand_id
1 'polypeptide(L)'
;PRFTTDHIHLVTGILLPIWKMLPQQNSRVFRLQTSDGEKILGRVVDARDIQSVAEQLGLKNKLLSPAELVSLILNEGYSQQLPGGVTVRRSYVAGEPRIELVNALSLADQLVAVGCFTEIIQWRKRIFVPTGDVCDGLRLRAAAVLATVIGILG
;
A
#
# COMPACT_ATOMS: atom_id res chain seq x y z
N PRO A 1 21.98 -2.98 -16.52
CA PRO A 1 20.77 -3.67 -17.06
C PRO A 1 20.32 -3.03 -18.38
N ARG A 2 19.80 -3.82 -19.33
CA ARG A 2 19.31 -3.28 -20.63
C ARG A 2 17.90 -2.68 -20.54
N PHE A 3 17.11 -3.13 -19.56
CA PHE A 3 15.78 -2.62 -19.25
C PHE A 3 15.59 -2.52 -17.74
N THR A 4 14.75 -1.60 -17.31
CA THR A 4 14.27 -1.43 -15.93
C THR A 4 12.76 -1.54 -15.96
N THR A 5 12.18 -2.22 -14.97
CA THR A 5 10.72 -2.31 -14.79
C THR A 5 10.32 -1.39 -13.66
N ASP A 6 9.46 -0.42 -13.97
CA ASP A 6 8.90 0.52 -13.00
C ASP A 6 7.37 0.42 -13.01
N HIS A 7 6.75 0.68 -11.86
CA HIS A 7 5.30 0.76 -11.72
C HIS A 7 4.87 2.22 -11.68
N ILE A 8 3.81 2.55 -12.40
CA ILE A 8 3.17 3.88 -12.39
C ILE A 8 1.66 3.70 -12.24
N HIS A 9 1.01 4.60 -11.50
CA HIS A 9 -0.43 4.59 -11.32
C HIS A 9 -1.07 5.71 -12.14
N LEU A 10 -2.09 5.36 -12.91
CA LEU A 10 -2.72 6.26 -13.87
C LEU A 10 -4.23 6.26 -13.68
N VAL A 11 -4.82 7.44 -13.67
CA VAL A 11 -6.25 7.63 -13.91
C VAL A 11 -6.43 7.88 -15.40
N THR A 12 -7.24 7.06 -16.05
CA THR A 12 -7.48 7.09 -17.51
C THR A 12 -8.97 7.32 -17.79
N GLY A 13 -9.33 7.61 -19.04
CA GLY A 13 -10.70 7.92 -19.44
C GLY A 13 -10.98 9.43 -19.49
N ILE A 14 -12.21 9.85 -19.14
CA ILE A 14 -12.62 11.26 -19.23
C ILE A 14 -12.10 12.02 -17.99
N LEU A 15 -10.94 12.68 -18.15
CA LEU A 15 -10.24 13.33 -17.04
C LEU A 15 -10.81 14.70 -16.62
N LEU A 16 -11.30 15.50 -17.57
CA LEU A 16 -11.73 16.88 -17.27
C LEU A 16 -12.83 16.97 -16.19
N PRO A 17 -13.87 16.12 -16.18
CA PRO A 17 -14.92 16.15 -15.15
C PRO A 17 -14.40 15.87 -13.73
N ILE A 18 -13.36 15.05 -13.60
CA ILE A 18 -12.81 14.63 -12.31
C ILE A 18 -11.52 15.36 -11.94
N TRP A 19 -11.06 16.31 -12.77
CA TRP A 19 -9.75 16.96 -12.62
C TRP A 19 -9.55 17.61 -11.26
N LYS A 20 -10.63 18.18 -10.68
CA LYS A 20 -10.61 18.83 -9.36
C LYS A 20 -10.50 17.84 -8.19
N MET A 21 -10.87 16.57 -8.40
CA MET A 21 -10.79 15.50 -7.40
C MET A 21 -9.39 14.87 -7.35
N LEU A 22 -8.58 15.05 -8.39
CA LEU A 22 -7.24 14.50 -8.44
C LEU A 22 -6.24 15.38 -7.67
N PRO A 23 -5.17 14.79 -7.10
CA PRO A 23 -4.12 15.53 -6.41
C PRO A 23 -3.47 16.57 -7.31
N GLN A 24 -3.38 17.80 -6.81
CA GLN A 24 -2.87 18.95 -7.57
C GLN A 24 -1.34 19.08 -7.51
N GLN A 25 -0.69 18.40 -6.56
CA GLN A 25 0.75 18.57 -6.31
C GLN A 25 1.62 18.03 -7.46
N ASN A 26 1.14 17.04 -8.22
CA ASN A 26 1.93 16.38 -9.25
C ASN A 26 1.16 16.20 -10.56
N SER A 27 0.80 17.28 -11.27
CA SER A 27 -0.15 17.36 -12.41
C SER A 27 0.23 16.74 -13.77
N ARG A 28 1.10 15.72 -13.81
CA ARG A 28 1.62 15.11 -15.06
C ARG A 28 0.59 14.23 -15.79
N VAL A 29 0.50 14.39 -17.11
CA VAL A 29 -0.29 13.51 -18.00
C VAL A 29 0.66 12.75 -18.91
N PHE A 30 0.57 11.43 -18.90
CA PHE A 30 1.39 10.56 -19.73
C PHE A 30 0.56 10.01 -20.89
N ARG A 31 1.21 9.91 -22.06
CA ARG A 31 0.74 9.11 -23.18
C ARG A 31 1.63 7.89 -23.28
N LEU A 32 1.05 6.72 -23.07
CA LEU A 32 1.73 5.44 -23.14
C LEU A 32 1.30 4.71 -24.39
N GLN A 33 2.19 3.89 -24.92
CA GLN A 33 1.90 2.96 -25.99
C GLN A 33 2.40 1.58 -25.57
N THR A 34 1.52 0.59 -25.62
CA THR A 34 1.85 -0.80 -25.35
C THR A 34 2.60 -1.41 -26.55
N SER A 35 3.24 -2.57 -26.35
CA SER A 35 3.97 -3.27 -27.42
C SER A 35 3.10 -3.73 -28.58
N ASP A 36 1.81 -3.97 -28.33
CA ASP A 36 0.77 -4.30 -29.32
C ASP A 36 0.10 -3.06 -29.95
N GLY A 37 0.52 -1.85 -29.57
CA GLY A 37 0.13 -0.60 -30.22
C GLY A 37 -1.07 0.12 -29.61
N GLU A 38 -1.66 -0.40 -28.53
CA GLU A 38 -2.68 0.30 -27.76
C GLU A 38 -2.10 1.60 -27.18
N LYS A 39 -2.86 2.70 -27.28
CA LYS A 39 -2.46 4.00 -26.77
C LYS A 39 -3.33 4.40 -25.60
N ILE A 40 -2.68 4.70 -24.47
CA ILE A 40 -3.34 5.09 -23.23
C ILE A 40 -2.92 6.52 -22.90
N LEU A 41 -3.89 7.38 -22.59
CA LEU A 41 -3.65 8.71 -22.03
C LEU A 41 -4.14 8.72 -20.59
N GLY A 42 -3.31 9.15 -19.66
CA GLY A 42 -3.65 9.11 -18.24
C GLY A 42 -2.94 10.14 -17.39
N ARG A 43 -3.60 10.53 -16.31
CA ARG A 43 -3.07 11.40 -15.28
C ARG A 43 -2.34 10.55 -14.24
N VAL A 44 -1.06 10.86 -13.98
CA VAL A 44 -0.25 10.13 -12.99
C VAL A 44 -0.72 10.44 -11.57
N VAL A 45 -0.94 9.42 -10.75
CA VAL A 45 -1.29 9.58 -9.33
C VAL A 45 -0.22 8.89 -8.49
N ASP A 46 0.26 9.57 -7.45
CA ASP A 46 1.22 8.97 -6.52
C ASP A 46 0.51 7.88 -5.70
N ALA A 47 1.19 6.78 -5.36
CA ALA A 47 0.53 5.65 -4.70
C ALA A 47 -0.21 6.06 -3.42
N ARG A 48 0.39 6.96 -2.64
CA ARG A 48 -0.19 7.51 -1.39
C ARG A 48 -1.56 8.15 -1.57
N ASP A 49 -1.83 8.68 -2.75
CA ASP A 49 -3.08 9.40 -3.04
C ASP A 49 -4.14 8.47 -3.64
N ILE A 50 -3.79 7.24 -4.05
CA ILE A 50 -4.71 6.29 -4.69
C ILE A 50 -5.95 6.07 -3.83
N GLN A 51 -5.79 5.88 -2.52
CA GLN A 51 -6.92 5.63 -1.64
C GLN A 51 -7.87 6.84 -1.61
N SER A 52 -7.33 8.05 -1.44
CA SER A 52 -8.16 9.26 -1.43
C SER A 52 -8.86 9.50 -2.77
N VAL A 53 -8.14 9.28 -3.88
CA VAL A 53 -8.73 9.38 -5.22
C VAL A 53 -9.85 8.36 -5.41
N ALA A 54 -9.64 7.10 -5.01
CA ALA A 54 -10.65 6.06 -5.09
C ALA A 54 -11.91 6.42 -4.29
N GLU A 55 -11.74 6.90 -3.05
CA GLU A 55 -12.83 7.33 -2.18
C GLU A 55 -13.60 8.52 -2.77
N GLN A 56 -12.91 9.55 -3.29
CA GLN A 56 -13.55 10.70 -3.93
C GLN A 56 -14.33 10.33 -5.20
N LEU A 57 -13.89 9.29 -5.91
CA LEU A 57 -14.57 8.75 -7.08
C LEU A 57 -15.69 7.75 -6.72
N GLY A 58 -15.93 7.48 -5.44
CA GLY A 58 -16.92 6.49 -4.99
C GLY A 58 -16.55 5.06 -5.37
N LEU A 59 -15.28 4.79 -5.65
CA LEU A 59 -14.78 3.46 -5.96
C LEU A 59 -14.65 2.66 -4.66
N LYS A 60 -15.17 1.43 -4.65
CA LYS A 60 -14.89 0.52 -3.55
C LYS A 60 -13.42 0.13 -3.58
N ASN A 61 -12.73 0.26 -2.45
CA ASN A 61 -11.36 -0.19 -2.31
C ASN A 61 -11.30 -1.69 -2.59
N LYS A 62 -10.71 -2.06 -3.73
CA LYS A 62 -10.30 -3.45 -3.97
C LYS A 62 -9.09 -3.72 -3.07
N LEU A 63 -9.14 -4.80 -2.30
CA LEU A 63 -7.96 -5.28 -1.59
C LEU A 63 -6.91 -5.64 -2.65
N LEU A 64 -5.76 -4.97 -2.58
CA LEU A 64 -4.59 -5.32 -3.38
C LEU A 64 -4.09 -6.70 -2.96
N SER A 65 -3.32 -7.35 -3.84
CA SER A 65 -2.64 -8.58 -3.40
C SER A 65 -1.69 -8.25 -2.23
N PRO A 66 -1.50 -9.15 -1.26
CA PRO A 66 -0.62 -8.89 -0.13
C PRO A 66 0.81 -8.50 -0.53
N ALA A 67 1.31 -9.06 -1.64
CA ALA A 67 2.64 -8.72 -2.17
C ALA A 67 2.71 -7.29 -2.72
N GLU A 68 1.71 -6.87 -3.51
CA GLU A 68 1.60 -5.49 -3.99
C GLU A 68 1.41 -4.50 -2.83
N LEU A 69 0.62 -4.88 -1.83
CA LEU A 69 0.38 -4.05 -0.66
C LEU A 69 1.68 -3.81 0.12
N VAL A 70 2.46 -4.85 0.38
CA VAL A 70 3.78 -4.75 1.01
C VAL A 70 4.73 -3.85 0.22
N SER A 71 4.81 -3.99 -1.10
CA SER A 71 5.71 -3.17 -1.92
C SER A 71 5.31 -1.69 -1.92
N LEU A 72 4.02 -1.39 -2.11
CA LEU A 72 3.51 -0.01 -2.12
C LEU A 72 3.66 0.68 -0.77
N ILE A 73 3.41 -0.04 0.34
CA ILE A 73 3.59 0.51 1.68
C ILE A 73 5.06 0.86 1.91
N LEU A 74 5.97 -0.09 1.67
CA LEU A 74 7.38 0.08 1.99
C LEU A 74 8.08 1.08 1.08
N ASN A 75 7.78 1.08 -0.21
CA ASN A 75 8.52 1.88 -1.18
C ASN A 75 7.85 3.23 -1.44
N GLU A 76 6.52 3.28 -1.48
CA GLU A 76 5.78 4.44 -1.98
C GLU A 76 4.98 5.15 -0.88
N GLY A 77 5.00 4.63 0.35
CA GLY A 77 4.30 5.24 1.49
C GLY A 77 2.77 5.09 1.42
N TYR A 78 2.30 4.08 0.69
CA TYR A 78 0.89 3.73 0.65
C TYR A 78 0.37 3.35 2.04
N SER A 79 -0.91 3.62 2.28
CA SER A 79 -1.65 3.13 3.44
C SER A 79 -3.00 2.64 2.99
N GLN A 80 -3.54 1.66 3.70
CA GLN A 80 -4.87 1.14 3.40
C GLN A 80 -5.59 0.76 4.70
N GLN A 81 -6.88 1.06 4.76
CA GLN A 81 -7.76 0.52 5.80
C GLN A 81 -8.17 -0.90 5.41
N LEU A 82 -7.85 -1.85 6.28
CA LEU A 82 -8.26 -3.24 6.22
C LEU A 82 -9.64 -3.40 6.91
N PRO A 83 -10.32 -4.54 6.70
CA PRO A 83 -11.50 -4.91 7.48
C PRO A 83 -11.27 -4.78 9.00
N GLY A 84 -12.35 -4.58 9.76
CA GLY A 84 -12.27 -4.39 11.21
C GLY A 84 -11.69 -3.05 11.66
N GLY A 85 -11.47 -2.09 10.75
CA GLY A 85 -10.99 -0.74 11.11
C GLY A 85 -9.48 -0.63 11.32
N VAL A 86 -8.74 -1.70 11.05
CA VAL A 86 -7.27 -1.73 11.14
C VAL A 86 -6.68 -0.98 9.96
N THR A 87 -5.71 -0.10 10.21
CA THR A 87 -4.98 0.58 9.13
C THR A 87 -3.59 0.00 9.00
N VAL A 88 -3.22 -0.44 7.79
CA VAL A 88 -1.86 -0.85 7.48
C VAL A 88 -1.10 0.33 6.85
N ARG A 89 0.09 0.63 7.35
CA ARG A 89 0.94 1.73 6.86
C ARG A 89 2.42 1.49 7.10
N ARG A 90 3.27 2.33 6.50
CA ARG A 90 4.70 2.38 6.80
C ARG A 90 4.96 3.28 8.01
N SER A 91 5.76 2.77 8.96
CA SER A 91 6.25 3.52 10.11
C SER A 91 7.76 3.36 10.22
N TYR A 92 8.44 4.43 10.63
CA TYR A 92 9.87 4.38 10.91
C TYR A 92 10.11 4.13 12.40
N VAL A 93 10.89 3.10 12.71
CA VAL A 93 11.31 2.76 14.07
C VAL A 93 12.83 2.65 14.06
N ALA A 94 13.52 3.47 14.86
CA ALA A 94 14.99 3.55 14.86
C ALA A 94 15.62 3.78 13.46
N GLY A 95 14.90 4.48 12.56
CA GLY A 95 15.35 4.75 11.18
C GLY A 95 15.02 3.65 10.17
N GLU A 96 14.51 2.50 10.62
CA GLU A 96 14.13 1.38 9.75
C GLU A 96 12.66 1.45 9.35
N PRO A 97 12.32 1.25 8.07
CA PRO A 97 10.93 1.18 7.62
C PRO A 97 10.31 -0.14 8.05
N ARG A 98 9.17 -0.07 8.74
CA ARG A 98 8.39 -1.22 9.19
C ARG A 98 6.94 -1.08 8.74
N ILE A 99 6.29 -2.22 8.54
CA ILE A 99 4.83 -2.26 8.29
C ILE A 99 4.11 -2.32 9.63
N GLU A 100 3.33 -1.29 9.93
CA GLU A 100 2.56 -1.17 11.17
C GLU A 100 1.07 -1.47 10.93
N LEU A 101 0.47 -2.20 11.87
CA LEU A 101 -0.97 -2.40 11.98
C LEU A 101 -1.52 -1.47 13.08
N VAL A 102 -2.13 -0.36 12.67
CA VAL A 102 -2.74 0.64 13.55
C VAL A 102 -4.17 0.23 13.89
N ASN A 103 -4.60 0.53 15.12
CA ASN A 103 -5.91 0.15 15.67
C ASN A 103 -6.16 -1.37 15.77
N ALA A 104 -5.08 -2.16 15.82
CA ALA A 104 -5.14 -3.63 15.85
C ALA A 104 -4.90 -4.23 17.26
N LEU A 105 -4.79 -3.40 18.31
CA LEU A 105 -4.40 -3.85 19.65
C LEU A 105 -5.38 -4.84 20.30
N SER A 106 -6.68 -4.74 20.00
CA SER A 106 -7.69 -5.70 20.46
C SER A 106 -7.45 -7.12 19.95
N LEU A 107 -6.71 -7.28 18.85
CA LEU A 107 -6.39 -8.55 18.21
C LEU A 107 -4.92 -8.93 18.40
N ALA A 108 -4.18 -8.26 19.29
CA ALA A 108 -2.73 -8.41 19.41
C ALA A 108 -2.28 -9.86 19.54
N ASP A 109 -2.92 -10.65 20.42
CA ASP A 109 -2.51 -12.03 20.67
C ASP A 109 -2.75 -12.93 19.45
N GLN A 110 -3.85 -12.72 18.72
CA GLN A 110 -4.14 -13.45 17.48
C GLN A 110 -3.16 -13.08 16.37
N LEU A 111 -2.85 -11.79 16.23
CA LEU A 111 -1.92 -11.28 15.22
C LEU A 111 -0.49 -11.76 15.48
N VAL A 112 -0.08 -11.82 16.75
CA VAL A 112 1.23 -12.37 17.14
C VAL A 112 1.29 -13.87 16.85
N ALA A 113 0.22 -14.62 17.11
CA ALA A 113 0.16 -16.05 16.83
C ALA A 113 0.36 -16.37 15.34
N VAL A 114 0.01 -15.45 14.42
CA VAL A 114 0.23 -15.62 12.97
C VAL A 114 1.52 -15.01 12.45
N GLY A 115 2.40 -14.54 13.35
CA GLY A 115 3.74 -14.08 13.01
C GLY A 115 3.93 -12.57 12.98
N CYS A 116 2.94 -11.76 13.40
CA CYS A 116 3.22 -10.38 13.75
C CYS A 116 4.03 -10.31 15.05
N PHE A 117 4.60 -9.15 15.33
CA PHE A 117 5.30 -8.90 16.59
C PHE A 117 4.88 -7.55 17.17
N THR A 118 5.16 -7.35 18.45
CA THR A 118 4.82 -6.10 19.14
C THR A 118 6.02 -5.49 19.81
N GLU A 119 6.09 -4.17 19.79
CA GLU A 119 7.09 -3.39 20.51
C GLU A 119 6.44 -2.23 21.25
N ILE A 120 7.09 -1.77 22.32
CA ILE A 120 6.68 -0.58 23.04
C ILE A 120 7.54 0.59 22.56
N ILE A 121 6.92 1.53 21.86
CA ILE A 121 7.59 2.72 21.30
C ILE A 121 6.81 3.95 21.75
N GLN A 122 7.50 4.95 22.29
CA GLN A 122 6.88 6.16 22.86
C GLN A 122 5.73 5.81 23.83
N TRP A 123 5.98 4.86 24.75
CA TRP A 123 5.03 4.42 25.77
C TRP A 123 3.76 3.75 25.24
N ARG A 124 3.74 3.32 23.97
CA ARG A 124 2.59 2.65 23.37
C ARG A 124 3.01 1.31 22.80
N LYS A 125 2.24 0.26 23.10
CA LYS A 125 2.36 -1.04 22.42
C LYS A 125 1.89 -0.84 20.97
N ARG A 126 2.72 -1.26 20.01
CA ARG A 126 2.47 -1.16 18.57
C ARG A 126 2.70 -2.53 17.95
N ILE A 127 1.97 -2.82 16.88
CA ILE A 127 1.98 -4.13 16.21
C ILE A 127 2.58 -3.96 14.82
N PHE A 128 3.49 -4.87 14.46
CA PHE A 128 4.23 -4.82 13.21
C PHE A 128 4.20 -6.16 12.48
N VAL A 129 4.24 -6.10 11.15
CA VAL A 129 4.44 -7.26 10.27
C VAL A 129 5.94 -7.44 10.05
N PRO A 130 6.50 -8.66 10.19
CA PRO A 130 7.92 -8.92 10.02
C PRO A 130 8.38 -8.53 8.62
N THR A 131 9.24 -7.51 8.59
CA THR A 131 9.90 -6.97 7.41
C THR A 131 11.38 -6.93 7.75
N GLY A 132 12.03 -8.09 7.73
CA GLY A 132 13.47 -8.14 8.03
C GLY A 132 14.32 -7.54 6.92
N ASP A 133 15.62 -7.50 7.17
CA ASP A 133 16.59 -6.83 6.29
C ASP A 133 16.61 -7.40 4.87
N VAL A 134 16.78 -6.46 3.94
CA VAL A 134 16.58 -6.51 2.49
C VAL A 134 17.18 -7.76 1.82
N CYS A 135 16.38 -8.82 1.74
CA CYS A 135 16.56 -9.95 0.81
C CYS A 135 15.18 -10.34 0.25
N ASP A 136 15.07 -10.55 -1.07
CA ASP A 136 13.80 -10.78 -1.77
C ASP A 136 12.98 -11.97 -1.23
N GLY A 137 13.63 -12.95 -0.58
CA GLY A 137 12.97 -14.07 0.09
C GLY A 137 12.11 -13.68 1.32
N LEU A 138 12.26 -12.48 1.88
CA LEU A 138 11.57 -12.07 3.10
C LEU A 138 10.36 -11.15 2.85
N ARG A 139 10.30 -10.46 1.70
CA ARG A 139 9.07 -9.79 1.23
C ARG A 139 7.93 -10.77 1.05
N LEU A 140 8.24 -11.99 0.61
CA LEU A 140 7.32 -13.12 0.55
C LEU A 140 6.75 -13.49 1.93
N ARG A 141 7.56 -13.41 3.00
CA ARG A 141 7.08 -13.67 4.36
C ARG A 141 6.16 -12.55 4.86
N ALA A 142 6.53 -11.29 4.62
CA ALA A 142 5.67 -10.15 4.95
C ALA A 142 4.32 -10.26 4.22
N ALA A 143 4.34 -10.62 2.94
CA ALA A 143 3.14 -10.83 2.13
C ALA A 143 2.30 -12.01 2.66
N ALA A 144 2.92 -13.12 3.06
CA ALA A 144 2.22 -14.26 3.62
C ALA A 144 1.56 -13.93 4.96
N VAL A 145 2.29 -13.29 5.89
CA VAL A 145 1.72 -12.85 7.18
C VAL A 145 0.59 -11.86 6.94
N LEU A 146 0.77 -10.89 6.03
CA LEU A 146 -0.26 -9.91 5.71
C LEU A 146 -1.51 -10.58 5.09
N ALA A 147 -1.35 -11.62 4.28
CA ALA A 147 -2.45 -12.41 3.75
C ALA A 147 -3.28 -13.05 4.88
N THR A 148 -2.60 -13.66 5.85
CA THR A 148 -3.27 -14.26 7.02
C THR A 148 -3.95 -13.21 7.88
N VAL A 149 -3.31 -12.06 8.10
CA VAL A 149 -3.91 -10.93 8.83
C VAL A 149 -5.19 -10.46 8.16
N ILE A 150 -5.18 -10.28 6.84
CA ILE A 150 -6.39 -9.88 6.08
C ILE A 150 -7.50 -10.93 6.26
N GLY A 151 -7.17 -12.22 6.29
CA GLY A 151 -8.14 -13.30 6.53
C GLY A 151 -8.69 -13.37 7.96
N ILE A 152 -7.97 -12.86 8.96
CA ILE A 152 -8.49 -12.74 10.35
C ILE A 152 -9.44 -11.55 10.48
N LEU A 153 -9.15 -10.47 9.74
CA LEU A 153 -9.87 -9.21 9.84
C LEU A 153 -11.18 -9.19 9.03
N GLY A 154 -11.23 -9.94 7.93
CA GLY A 154 -12.39 -10.05 7.03
C GLY A 154 -13.34 -11.17 7.42
#